data_AF-A0A6N9GSB7-F1
#
_entry.id   AF-A0A6N9GSB7-F1
#
_cell.length_a   1.000
_cell.length_b   1.000
_cell.length_c   1.000
_cell.angle_alpha   90.00
_cell.angle_beta   90.00
_cell.angle_gamma   90.00
#
_symmetry.space_group_name_H-M   'P 1'
#
loop_
_entity.id
_entity.type
_entity.pdbx_description
1 polymer ?
#
loop_
_entity_poly.entity_id
_entity_poly.type
_entity_poly.pdbx_seq_one_letter_code
_entity_poly.pdbx_strand_id
1 'polypeptide(L)'
;MAALFWVSGFDVLYAIADINFDRANGLHSIPARFGIKRSLLIAKTLHLVTLVFLVLSVLTGDGGLWVAFGIVVVGALFAYEHSLVKEDDLSKLNMAFFTMNGIIAVVFAVFVVLDELLIG
;
A
#
# COMPACT_ATOMS: atom_id res chain seq x y z
N MET A 1 -11.69 -4.59 -5.58
CA MET A 1 -11.23 -5.01 -4.23
C MET A 1 -9.80 -4.57 -3.93
N ALA A 2 -8.85 -4.67 -4.87
CA ALA A 2 -7.47 -4.22 -4.66
C ALA A 2 -7.35 -2.80 -4.05
N ALA A 3 -8.06 -1.81 -4.60
CA ALA A 3 -8.04 -0.43 -4.09
C ALA A 3 -8.44 -0.29 -2.60
N LEU A 4 -9.36 -1.14 -2.11
CA LEU A 4 -9.79 -1.12 -0.70
C LEU A 4 -8.63 -1.52 0.23
N PHE A 5 -7.99 -2.64 -0.06
CA PHE A 5 -6.87 -3.15 0.72
C PHE A 5 -5.64 -2.25 0.60
N TRP A 6 -5.44 -1.66 -0.58
CA TRP A 6 -4.41 -0.67 -0.83
C TRP A 6 -4.62 0.53 0.12
N VAL A 7 -5.73 1.26 -0.01
CA VAL A 7 -5.96 2.45 0.80
C VAL A 7 -5.93 2.13 2.30
N SER A 8 -6.46 0.98 2.71
CA SER A 8 -6.40 0.53 4.10
C SER A 8 -4.97 0.34 4.61
N GLY A 9 -4.05 -0.16 3.78
CA GLY A 9 -2.64 -0.34 4.19
C GLY A 9 -1.93 1.00 4.41
N PHE A 10 -2.15 1.98 3.54
CA PHE A 10 -1.64 3.34 3.74
C PHE A 10 -2.26 4.05 4.93
N ASP A 11 -3.56 3.87 5.17
CA ASP A 11 -4.26 4.47 6.30
C ASP A 11 -3.70 3.92 7.64
N VAL A 12 -3.36 2.63 7.68
CA VAL A 12 -2.68 2.05 8.85
C VAL A 12 -1.30 2.69 9.07
N LEU A 13 -0.51 2.93 8.01
CA LEU A 13 0.78 3.61 8.13
C LEU A 13 0.60 5.07 8.57
N TYR A 14 -0.37 5.78 8.02
CA TYR A 14 -0.70 7.15 8.38
C TYR A 14 -1.08 7.26 9.87
N ALA A 15 -1.97 6.39 10.35
CA ALA A 15 -2.44 6.38 11.74
C ALA A 15 -1.32 6.10 12.77
N ILE A 16 -0.14 5.60 12.35
CA ILE A 16 1.00 5.43 13.28
C ILE A 16 1.46 6.78 13.82
N ALA A 17 1.36 7.85 13.03
CA ALA A 17 1.75 9.21 13.46
C ALA A 17 0.90 9.70 14.65
N ASP A 18 -0.36 9.26 14.73
CA ASP A 18 -1.34 9.73 15.72
C ASP A 18 -1.48 8.80 16.93
N ILE A 19 -0.66 7.75 17.05
CA ILE A 19 -0.81 6.70 18.08
C ILE A 19 -0.93 7.24 19.52
N ASN A 20 -0.15 8.26 19.88
CA ASN A 20 -0.16 8.84 21.22
C ASN A 20 -1.43 9.66 21.46
N PHE A 21 -1.85 10.42 20.45
CA PHE A 21 -3.06 11.21 20.49
C PHE A 21 -4.29 10.31 20.60
N ASP A 22 -4.35 9.26 19.78
CA ASP A 22 -5.44 8.29 19.78
C ASP A 22 -5.59 7.61 21.13
N ARG A 23 -4.47 7.17 21.72
CA ARG A 23 -4.48 6.57 23.07
C ARG A 23 -4.93 7.54 24.15
N ALA A 24 -4.46 8.79 24.09
CA ALA A 24 -4.82 9.81 25.07
C ALA A 24 -6.32 10.18 25.02
N ASN A 25 -6.93 10.11 23.83
CA ASN A 25 -8.33 10.48 23.61
C ASN A 25 -9.29 9.27 23.52
N GLY A 26 -8.79 8.05 23.75
CA GLY A 26 -9.61 6.84 23.67
C GLY A 26 -10.09 6.48 22.25
N LEU A 27 -9.41 6.96 21.21
CA LEU A 27 -9.71 6.60 19.82
C LEU A 27 -9.19 5.19 19.49
N HIS A 28 -9.90 4.50 18.61
CA HIS A 28 -9.71 3.07 18.36
C HIS A 28 -9.01 2.76 17.02
N SER A 29 -7.89 3.43 16.74
CA SER A 29 -7.07 3.11 15.57
C SER A 29 -6.32 1.79 15.73
N ILE A 30 -5.92 1.20 14.59
CA ILE A 30 -5.10 -0.03 14.56
C ILE A 30 -3.79 0.18 15.34
N PRO A 31 -3.03 1.27 15.15
CA PRO A 31 -1.84 1.56 15.94
C PRO A 31 -2.12 1.75 17.43
N ALA A 32 -3.19 2.46 17.81
CA ALA A 32 -3.54 2.64 19.22
C ALA A 32 -3.78 1.30 19.92
N ARG A 33 -4.50 0.38 19.27
CA ARG A 33 -4.88 -0.93 19.80
C ARG A 33 -3.77 -1.98 19.76
N PHE A 34 -3.01 -2.05 18.66
CA PHE A 34 -2.07 -3.15 18.40
C PHE A 34 -0.59 -2.75 18.50
N GLY A 35 -0.29 -1.46 18.55
CA GLY A 35 1.07 -0.92 18.56
C GLY A 35 1.73 -0.91 17.17
N ILE A 36 2.91 -0.28 17.09
CA ILE A 36 3.62 0.01 15.83
C ILE A 36 3.95 -1.28 15.07
N LYS A 37 4.61 -2.25 15.72
CA LYS A 37 5.05 -3.51 15.09
C LYS A 37 3.92 -4.24 14.37
N ARG A 38 2.80 -4.44 15.06
CA ARG A 38 1.64 -5.16 14.51
C ARG A 38 0.95 -4.33 13.42
N SER A 39 0.94 -3.01 13.55
CA SER A 39 0.40 -2.12 12.52
C SER A 39 1.21 -2.21 11.22
N LEU A 40 2.54 -2.20 11.30
CA LEU A 40 3.40 -2.40 10.13
C LEU A 40 3.14 -3.78 9.47
N LEU A 41 2.97 -4.84 10.28
CA LEU A 41 2.63 -6.16 9.75
C LEU A 41 1.23 -6.20 9.10
N ILE A 42 0.25 -5.52 9.69
CA ILE A 42 -1.10 -5.40 9.13
C ILE A 42 -1.06 -4.65 7.79
N ALA A 43 -0.42 -3.48 7.74
CA ALA A 43 -0.23 -2.72 6.51
C ALA A 43 0.43 -3.56 5.41
N LYS A 44 1.51 -4.29 5.76
CA LYS A 44 2.19 -5.21 4.82
C LYS A 44 1.27 -6.29 4.29
N THR A 45 0.46 -6.88 5.17
CA THR A 45 -0.49 -7.93 4.79
C THR A 45 -1.58 -7.38 3.86
N LEU A 46 -2.09 -6.18 4.15
CA LEU A 46 -3.06 -5.51 3.30
C LEU A 46 -2.49 -5.23 1.90
N HIS A 47 -1.25 -4.74 1.80
CA HIS A 47 -0.58 -4.52 0.51
C HIS A 47 -0.30 -5.83 -0.25
N LEU A 48 0.02 -6.93 0.44
CA LEU A 48 0.10 -8.25 -0.20
C LEU A 48 -1.25 -8.70 -0.76
N VAL A 49 -2.34 -8.48 -0.02
CA VAL A 49 -3.70 -8.79 -0.48
C VAL A 49 -4.09 -7.92 -1.69
N THR A 50 -3.67 -6.65 -1.73
CA THR A 50 -3.78 -5.81 -2.93
C THR A 50 -3.15 -6.47 -4.15
N LEU A 51 -1.90 -6.94 -4.04
CA LEU A 51 -1.20 -7.61 -5.14
C LEU A 51 -1.95 -8.87 -5.60
N VAL A 52 -2.48 -9.67 -4.67
CA VAL A 52 -3.31 -10.84 -5.01
C VAL A 52 -4.51 -10.44 -5.85
N PHE A 53 -5.26 -9.41 -5.44
CA PHE A 53 -6.42 -8.95 -6.21
C PHE A 53 -6.06 -8.34 -7.57
N LEU A 54 -4.90 -7.68 -7.70
CA LEU A 54 -4.43 -7.18 -8.99
C LEU A 54 -4.01 -8.33 -9.91
N VAL A 55 -3.35 -9.37 -9.39
CA VAL A 55 -3.03 -10.57 -10.19
C VAL A 55 -4.32 -11.24 -10.65
N LEU A 56 -5.31 -11.37 -9.76
CA LEU A 56 -6.61 -11.93 -10.12
C LEU A 56 -7.31 -11.14 -11.22
N SER A 57 -7.21 -9.80 -11.26
CA SER A 57 -7.84 -8.99 -12.32
C SER A 57 -7.24 -9.28 -13.69
N VAL A 58 -5.92 -9.49 -13.78
CA VAL A 58 -5.27 -9.92 -15.03
C VAL A 58 -5.75 -11.32 -15.43
N LEU A 59 -5.86 -12.24 -14.48
CA LEU A 59 -6.31 -13.62 -14.75
C LEU A 59 -7.79 -13.71 -15.17
N THR A 60 -8.63 -12.76 -14.76
CA THR A 60 -10.04 -12.67 -15.18
C THR A 60 -10.25 -11.91 -16.47
N GLY A 61 -9.19 -11.36 -17.07
CA GLY A 61 -9.23 -10.67 -18.35
C GLY A 61 -9.44 -9.15 -18.27
N ASP A 62 -9.31 -8.55 -17.07
CA ASP A 62 -9.45 -7.10 -16.86
C ASP A 62 -8.13 -6.33 -17.09
N GLY A 63 -7.10 -6.97 -17.65
CA GLY A 63 -5.81 -6.35 -17.98
C GLY A 63 -4.84 -7.31 -18.66
N GLY A 64 -3.96 -6.76 -19.50
CA GLY A 64 -2.99 -7.47 -20.31
C GLY A 64 -1.56 -7.47 -19.76
N LEU A 65 -0.59 -7.58 -20.66
CA LEU A 65 0.83 -7.76 -20.32
C LEU A 65 1.43 -6.54 -19.60
N TRP A 66 0.99 -5.33 -19.94
CA TRP A 66 1.52 -4.11 -19.32
C TRP A 66 0.98 -3.92 -17.91
N VAL A 67 -0.30 -4.26 -17.67
CA VAL A 67 -0.84 -4.33 -16.31
C VAL A 67 -0.08 -5.37 -15.48
N ALA A 68 0.16 -6.57 -16.03
CA ALA A 68 0.92 -7.62 -15.34
C ALA A 68 2.33 -7.16 -14.93
N PHE A 69 3.05 -6.47 -15.82
CA PHE A 69 4.36 -5.89 -15.50
C PHE A 69 4.25 -4.76 -14.46
N GLY A 70 3.23 -3.91 -14.58
CA GLY A 70 2.94 -2.86 -13.60
C GLY A 70 2.72 -3.42 -12.18
N ILE A 71 2.07 -4.57 -12.05
CA ILE A 71 1.88 -5.26 -10.75
C ILE A 71 3.23 -5.65 -10.13
N VAL A 72 4.18 -6.14 -10.92
CA VAL A 72 5.54 -6.47 -10.43
C VAL A 72 6.23 -5.21 -9.91
N VAL A 73 6.14 -4.10 -10.64
CA VAL A 73 6.71 -2.81 -10.24
C VAL A 73 6.05 -2.30 -8.95
N VAL A 74 4.72 -2.36 -8.85
CA VAL A 74 3.98 -2.01 -7.63
C VAL A 74 4.42 -2.87 -6.44
N GLY A 75 4.64 -4.17 -6.64
CA GLY A 75 5.15 -5.06 -5.60
C GLY A 75 6.54 -4.66 -5.10
N ALA A 76 7.44 -4.26 -6.01
CA ALA A 76 8.75 -3.74 -5.64
C ALA A 76 8.66 -2.40 -4.89
N LEU A 77 7.74 -1.52 -5.28
CA LEU A 77 7.50 -0.25 -4.60
C LEU A 77 6.91 -0.44 -3.20
N PHE A 78 5.98 -1.39 -3.01
CA PHE A 78 5.52 -1.77 -1.67
C PHE A 78 6.66 -2.34 -0.83
N ALA A 79 7.53 -3.18 -1.40
CA ALA A 79 8.69 -3.67 -0.66
C ALA A 79 9.61 -2.52 -0.21
N TYR A 80 9.83 -1.54 -1.10
CA TYR A 80 10.61 -0.34 -0.77
C TYR A 80 9.94 0.50 0.32
N GLU A 81 8.64 0.78 0.20
CA GLU A 81 7.85 1.48 1.23
C GLU A 81 8.01 0.85 2.61
N HIS A 82 7.79 -0.47 2.71
CA HIS A 82 7.89 -1.19 3.98
C HIS A 82 9.34 -1.26 4.51
N SER A 83 10.34 -1.04 3.66
CA SER A 83 11.74 -0.93 4.09
C SER A 83 12.09 0.43 4.67
N LEU A 84 11.30 1.48 4.39
CA LEU A 84 11.55 2.84 4.89
C LEU A 84 11.19 3.00 6.38
N VAL A 85 10.36 2.11 6.91
CA VAL A 85 9.84 2.19 8.28
C VAL A 85 10.07 0.88 9.02
N LYS A 86 10.46 1.00 10.28
CA LYS A 86 10.62 -0.11 11.21
C LYS A 86 10.16 0.32 12.60
N GLU A 87 9.90 -0.65 13.47
CA GLU A 87 9.35 -0.40 14.81
C GLU A 87 10.18 0.61 15.62
N ASP A 88 11.50 0.61 15.43
CA ASP A 88 12.49 1.46 16.09
C ASP A 88 12.89 2.71 15.31
N ASP A 89 12.43 2.87 14.05
CA ASP A 89 12.75 4.02 13.20
C ASP A 89 11.58 4.36 12.27
N LEU A 90 10.88 5.43 12.64
CA LEU A 90 9.78 6.01 11.88
C LEU A 90 10.17 7.35 11.25
N SER A 91 11.47 7.66 11.15
CA SER A 91 11.97 8.94 10.59
C SER A 91 11.47 9.22 9.17
N LYS A 92 11.14 8.16 8.42
CA LYS A 92 10.64 8.23 7.04
C LYS A 92 9.16 7.85 6.92
N LEU A 93 8.38 7.88 8.01
CA LEU A 93 6.96 7.50 7.99
C LEU A 93 6.16 8.32 6.96
N ASN A 94 6.39 9.64 6.91
CA ASN A 94 5.70 10.50 5.93
C ASN A 94 6.03 10.13 4.48
N MET A 95 7.26 9.72 4.21
CA MET A 95 7.65 9.24 2.89
C MET A 95 6.99 7.89 2.58
N ALA A 96 7.01 6.97 3.55
CA ALA A 96 6.40 5.65 3.41
C ALA A 96 4.88 5.73 3.17
N PHE A 97 4.14 6.63 3.82
CA PHE A 97 2.71 6.75 3.54
C PHE A 97 2.42 7.70 2.37
N PHE A 98 2.84 8.97 2.43
CA PHE A 98 2.35 10.00 1.51
C PHE A 98 3.02 9.92 0.15
N THR A 99 4.36 9.93 0.14
CA THR A 99 5.15 9.94 -1.09
C THR A 99 4.96 8.63 -1.87
N MET A 100 5.07 7.48 -1.19
CA MET A 100 4.95 6.19 -1.86
C MET A 100 3.54 5.94 -2.40
N ASN A 101 2.48 6.33 -1.69
CA ASN A 101 1.11 6.20 -2.22
C ASN A 101 0.96 6.93 -3.56
N GLY A 102 1.45 8.16 -3.64
CA GLY A 102 1.42 8.95 -4.87
C GLY A 102 2.24 8.33 -6.00
N ILE A 103 3.47 7.87 -5.71
CA ILE A 103 4.34 7.22 -6.70
C ILE A 103 3.67 5.95 -7.23
N ILE A 104 3.18 5.09 -6.35
CA ILE A 104 2.55 3.82 -6.72
C ILE A 104 1.28 4.07 -7.56
N ALA A 105 0.46 5.06 -7.19
CA ALA A 105 -0.72 5.47 -7.96
C ALA A 105 -0.37 5.90 -9.39
N VAL A 106 0.59 6.81 -9.55
CA VAL A 106 0.99 7.31 -10.87
C VAL A 106 1.65 6.21 -11.71
N VAL A 107 2.57 5.44 -11.13
CA VAL A 107 3.26 4.35 -11.84
C VAL A 107 2.26 3.29 -12.31
N PHE A 108 1.34 2.85 -11.44
CA PHE A 108 0.34 1.86 -11.82
C PHE A 108 -0.61 2.40 -12.89
N ALA A 109 -1.06 3.66 -12.77
CA ALA A 109 -1.89 4.29 -13.78
C ALA A 109 -1.21 4.36 -15.16
N VAL A 110 0.09 4.65 -15.22
CA VAL A 110 0.86 4.62 -16.48
C VAL A 110 0.81 3.23 -17.12
N PHE A 111 0.99 2.16 -16.34
CA PHE A 111 0.91 0.79 -16.89
C PHE A 111 -0.48 0.41 -17.38
N VAL A 112 -1.53 0.82 -16.67
CA VAL A 112 -2.92 0.62 -17.12
C VAL A 112 -3.19 1.35 -18.44
N VAL A 113 -2.76 2.62 -18.55
CA VAL A 113 -2.91 3.40 -19.79
C VAL A 113 -2.11 2.80 -20.94
N LEU A 114 -0.89 2.32 -20.68
CA LEU A 114 -0.08 1.64 -21.71
C LEU A 114 -0.73 0.34 -22.20
N ASP A 115 -1.34 -0.41 -21.30
CA ASP A 115 -2.07 -1.63 -21.64
C ASP A 115 -3.24 -1.34 -22.58
N GLU A 116 -4.08 -0.37 -22.22
CA GLU A 116 -5.23 0.04 -23.02
C GLU A 116 -4.82 0.60 -24.39
N LEU A 117 -3.70 1.32 -24.48
CA LEU A 117 -3.24 1.90 -25.76
C LEU A 117 -2.56 0.88 -26.68
N LEU A 118 -1.96 -0.18 -26.15
CA LEU A 118 -1.11 -1.10 -26.90
C LEU A 118 -1.74 -2.49 -27.11
N ILE A 119 -2.69 -2.87 -26.26
CA ILE A 119 -3.34 -4.20 -26.24
C ILE A 119 -4.88 -4.07 -26.32
N GLY A 120 -5.44 -2.96 -25.82
CA GLY A 120 -6.88 -2.64 -25.88
C GLY A 120 -7.45 -2.58 -27.29
#